data_AF-A0A7L9UKF6-F1
#
_entry.id   AF-A0A7L9UKF6-F1
#
_cell.length_a   1.000
_cell.length_b   1.000
_cell.length_c   1.000
_cell.angle_alpha   90.00
_cell.angle_beta   90.00
_cell.angle_gamma   90.00
#
_symmetry.space_group_name_H-M   'P 1'
#
loop_
_entity.id
_entity.type
_entity.pdbx_description
1 polymer ?
#
loop_
_entity_poly.entity_id
_entity_poly.type
_entity_poly.pdbx_seq_one_letter_code
_entity_poly.pdbx_strand_id
1 'polypeptide(L)'
;MHDLSLVPNNESLTVVATGSYIGEGFDQKRFDTLLLAAPVSFEGTLSQYVGRLHRENDGKTEVRVYDYIDVTVPLSAVMYRKRLKAYANQGYSVNPDHTEKMDMLSAKAEALRACMTAATQGEDAADALLDTRSDGLFEGSIVAATNYAEILRKDIAGCARSLIISAEYVSQQGLSAIDDELLRLADRKALIEVYVRLPATAAVATRTRIERNINRLRAIGCIVRTVESCSDFAIIDDGLIWFGGIPLLGNPRSDDCALRFKDTKIGENLADGLKRRSS
;
A
#
# COMPACT_ATOMS: atom_id res chain seq x y z
N MET A 1 -5.85 8.26 -26.88
CA MET A 1 -4.66 9.12 -26.73
C MET A 1 -4.59 10.26 -27.76
N HIS A 2 -5.36 10.23 -28.86
CA HIS A 2 -5.42 11.31 -29.86
C HIS A 2 -6.12 12.60 -29.40
N ASP A 3 -6.81 12.60 -28.25
CA ASP A 3 -7.55 13.78 -27.76
C ASP A 3 -6.66 14.83 -27.08
N LEU A 4 -5.57 14.42 -26.42
CA LEU A 4 -4.72 15.35 -25.65
C LEU A 4 -3.92 16.29 -26.57
N SER A 5 -3.64 15.88 -27.80
CA SER A 5 -3.01 16.72 -28.82
C SER A 5 -3.97 17.74 -29.44
N LEU A 6 -5.29 17.60 -29.21
CA LEU A 6 -6.29 18.55 -29.71
C LEU A 6 -6.43 19.77 -28.81
N VAL A 7 -5.96 19.69 -27.56
CA VAL A 7 -5.99 20.83 -26.62
C VAL A 7 -4.93 21.85 -27.05
N PRO A 8 -5.32 23.06 -27.44
CA PRO A 8 -4.40 24.11 -27.87
C PRO A 8 -3.31 24.41 -26.83
N ASN A 9 -2.12 24.82 -27.28
CA ASN A 9 -0.99 25.11 -26.39
C ASN A 9 -1.23 26.25 -25.40
N ASN A 10 -2.18 27.14 -25.70
CA ASN A 10 -2.57 28.29 -24.87
C ASN A 10 -3.66 27.97 -23.84
N GLU A 11 -4.19 26.75 -23.80
CA GLU A 11 -5.23 26.34 -22.84
C GLU A 11 -4.63 25.47 -21.73
N SER A 12 -5.12 25.62 -20.49
CA SER A 12 -4.68 24.76 -19.39
C SER A 12 -5.10 23.31 -19.61
N LEU A 13 -4.19 22.36 -19.32
CA LEU A 13 -4.43 20.93 -19.43
C LEU A 13 -4.20 20.26 -18.08
N THR A 14 -5.19 19.50 -17.60
CA THR A 14 -5.07 18.69 -16.38
C THR A 14 -5.40 17.24 -16.71
N VAL A 15 -4.58 16.32 -16.23
CA VAL A 15 -4.77 14.87 -16.40
C VAL A 15 -4.80 14.20 -15.05
N VAL A 16 -5.80 13.34 -14.85
CA VAL A 16 -5.90 12.45 -13.68
C VAL A 16 -5.67 11.03 -14.16
N ALA A 17 -4.68 10.35 -13.58
CA ALA A 17 -4.28 9.01 -13.98
C ALA A 17 -3.79 8.21 -12.77
N THR A 18 -3.86 6.88 -12.87
CA THR A 18 -3.19 6.01 -11.91
C THR A 18 -1.68 6.01 -12.15
N GLY A 19 -0.92 5.65 -11.12
CA GLY A 19 0.54 5.56 -11.20
C GLY A 19 1.05 4.67 -12.33
N SER A 20 0.41 3.51 -12.52
CA SER A 20 0.73 2.58 -13.60
C SER A 20 0.55 3.17 -15.01
N TYR A 21 -0.45 4.04 -15.19
CA TYR A 21 -0.75 4.63 -16.49
C TYR A 21 0.18 5.82 -16.81
N ILE A 22 0.54 6.61 -15.80
CA ILE A 22 1.44 7.77 -15.99
C ILE A 22 2.92 7.38 -16.05
N GLY A 23 3.30 6.25 -15.42
CA GLY A 23 4.67 5.77 -15.35
C GLY A 23 5.24 5.31 -16.69
N GLU A 24 4.45 4.59 -17.50
CA GLU A 24 4.91 3.98 -18.76
C GLU A 24 4.15 4.53 -19.98
N GLY A 25 4.88 4.82 -21.06
CA GLY A 25 4.30 5.16 -22.37
C GLY A 25 3.59 6.53 -22.48
N PHE A 26 3.40 7.25 -21.36
CA PHE A 26 2.78 8.57 -21.38
C PHE A 26 3.78 9.66 -21.78
N ASP A 27 3.50 10.36 -22.89
CA ASP A 27 4.34 11.44 -23.39
C ASP A 27 3.56 12.75 -23.62
N GLN A 28 3.61 13.63 -22.63
CA GLN A 28 3.15 15.01 -22.74
C GLN A 28 4.23 15.95 -22.20
N LYS A 29 4.75 16.84 -23.05
CA LYS A 29 5.84 17.76 -22.71
C LYS A 29 5.35 19.00 -21.95
N ARG A 30 4.08 19.36 -22.15
CA ARG A 30 3.43 20.54 -21.57
C ARG A 30 3.26 20.49 -20.05
N PHE A 31 3.47 19.33 -19.41
CA PHE A 31 3.29 19.21 -17.96
C PHE A 31 4.40 19.88 -17.18
N ASP A 32 4.04 20.89 -16.39
CA ASP A 32 4.91 21.58 -15.45
C ASP A 32 4.63 21.21 -13.99
N THR A 33 3.45 20.65 -13.69
CA THR A 33 3.00 20.43 -12.31
C THR A 33 2.52 19.00 -12.08
N LEU A 34 2.98 18.38 -10.99
CA LEU A 34 2.50 17.09 -10.49
C LEU A 34 1.84 17.26 -9.13
N LEU A 35 0.64 16.71 -8.96
CA LEU A 35 -0.02 16.56 -7.66
C LEU A 35 0.02 15.08 -7.27
N LEU A 36 0.74 14.74 -6.20
CA LEU A 36 0.70 13.39 -5.64
C LEU A 36 -0.52 13.25 -4.74
N ALA A 37 -1.57 12.64 -5.30
CA ALA A 37 -2.82 12.38 -4.59
C ALA A 37 -2.78 11.11 -3.72
N ALA A 38 -1.70 10.32 -3.76
CA ALA A 38 -1.54 9.09 -3.01
C ALA A 38 -0.08 8.90 -2.55
N PRO A 39 0.15 8.22 -1.41
CA PRO A 39 1.50 8.00 -0.91
C PRO A 39 2.28 7.03 -1.81
N VAL A 40 3.38 7.51 -2.37
CA VAL A 40 4.36 6.73 -3.13
C VAL A 40 5.69 6.74 -2.37
N SER A 41 6.34 5.59 -2.23
CA SER A 41 7.64 5.46 -1.52
C SER A 41 8.78 5.01 -2.42
N PHE A 42 8.48 4.36 -3.56
CA PHE A 42 9.51 3.82 -4.44
C PHE A 42 10.16 4.92 -5.28
N GLU A 43 11.48 5.10 -5.10
CA GLU A 43 12.27 6.14 -5.77
C GLU A 43 12.21 6.03 -7.30
N GLY A 44 12.22 4.81 -7.85
CA GLY A 44 12.16 4.61 -9.31
C GLY A 44 10.85 5.12 -9.92
N THR A 45 9.72 4.82 -9.27
CA THR A 45 8.40 5.28 -9.69
C THR A 45 8.29 6.80 -9.57
N LEU A 46 8.76 7.38 -8.46
CA LEU A 46 8.74 8.83 -8.29
C LEU A 46 9.63 9.55 -9.31
N SER A 47 10.82 9.00 -9.57
CA SER A 47 11.74 9.53 -10.58
C SER A 47 11.13 9.49 -11.98
N GLN A 48 10.36 8.45 -12.31
CA GLN A 48 9.61 8.38 -13.56
C GLN A 48 8.57 9.50 -13.65
N TYR A 49 7.77 9.71 -12.61
CA TYR A 49 6.71 10.74 -12.61
C TYR A 49 7.30 12.13 -12.77
N VAL A 50 8.29 12.44 -11.95
CA VAL A 50 8.97 13.74 -11.92
C VAL A 50 9.74 13.98 -13.21
N GLY A 51 10.40 12.95 -13.77
CA GLY A 51 11.11 13.04 -15.04
C GLY A 51 10.21 13.42 -16.22
N ARG A 52 8.90 13.17 -16.16
CA ARG A 52 7.95 13.64 -17.18
C ARG A 52 7.81 15.17 -17.16
N LEU A 53 7.95 15.79 -16.00
CA LEU A 53 7.93 17.24 -15.85
C LEU A 53 9.19 17.88 -16.44
N HIS A 54 10.32 17.18 -16.55
CA HIS A 54 11.57 17.80 -17.01
C HIS A 54 11.68 17.95 -18.53
N ARG A 55 10.68 17.50 -19.27
CA ARG A 55 10.70 17.63 -20.73
C ARG A 55 10.53 19.09 -21.13
N GLU A 56 11.38 19.53 -22.06
CA GLU A 56 11.35 20.88 -22.62
C GLU A 56 10.05 21.14 -23.37
N ASN A 57 9.48 22.33 -23.16
CA ASN A 57 8.30 22.82 -23.84
C ASN A 57 8.34 24.36 -23.84
N ASP A 58 7.93 24.99 -24.94
CA ASP A 58 7.91 26.45 -25.02
C ASP A 58 7.02 27.07 -23.91
N GLY A 59 7.52 28.15 -23.30
CA GLY A 59 6.82 28.86 -22.22
C GLY A 59 6.94 28.22 -20.83
N LYS A 60 7.60 27.07 -20.71
CA LYS A 60 7.81 26.38 -19.43
C LYS A 60 9.07 26.90 -18.73
N THR A 61 8.86 27.61 -17.63
CA THR A 61 9.93 28.28 -16.88
C THR A 61 10.30 27.56 -15.59
N GLU A 62 9.39 26.74 -15.05
CA GLU A 62 9.58 26.01 -13.80
C GLU A 62 8.77 24.70 -13.81
N VAL A 63 9.09 23.83 -12.86
CA VAL A 63 8.35 22.60 -12.60
C VAL A 63 8.05 22.48 -11.12
N ARG A 64 6.87 21.98 -10.76
CA ARG A 64 6.39 21.94 -9.38
C ARG A 64 5.84 20.57 -9.03
N VAL A 65 6.13 20.11 -7.81
CA VAL A 65 5.53 18.91 -7.23
C VAL A 65 4.79 19.33 -5.96
N TYR A 66 3.48 19.08 -5.94
CA TYR A 66 2.67 19.18 -4.73
C TYR A 66 2.53 17.80 -4.13
N ASP A 67 3.18 17.62 -2.99
CA ASP A 67 3.24 16.35 -2.26
C ASP A 67 2.36 16.42 -1.02
N TYR A 68 1.34 15.58 -0.95
CA TYR A 68 0.49 15.48 0.24
C TYR A 68 1.20 14.66 1.33
N ILE A 69 1.36 15.28 2.50
CA ILE A 69 2.02 14.67 3.65
C ILE A 69 1.08 14.71 4.83
N ASP A 70 0.71 13.53 5.32
CA ASP A 70 0.04 13.42 6.62
C ASP A 70 1.09 13.12 7.69
N VAL A 71 1.52 14.16 8.41
CA VAL A 71 2.52 14.05 9.49
C VAL A 71 1.97 13.35 10.73
N THR A 72 0.67 13.15 10.86
CA THR A 72 0.07 12.45 12.01
C THR A 72 0.31 10.94 11.92
N VAL A 73 0.50 10.42 10.71
CA VAL A 73 0.83 9.03 10.45
C VAL A 73 2.35 8.82 10.37
N PRO A 74 2.99 8.09 11.30
CA PRO A 74 4.45 7.96 11.36
C PRO A 74 5.10 7.43 10.08
N LEU A 75 4.43 6.52 9.35
CA LEU A 75 4.98 6.02 8.09
C LEU A 75 4.96 7.07 6.98
N SER A 76 3.89 7.86 6.88
CA SER A 76 3.79 8.94 5.89
C SER A 76 4.97 9.90 6.01
N ALA A 77 5.43 10.18 7.24
CA ALA A 77 6.65 10.94 7.49
C ALA A 77 7.93 10.24 7.01
N VAL A 78 8.06 8.92 7.19
CA VAL A 78 9.21 8.15 6.67
C VAL A 78 9.22 8.11 5.14
N MET A 79 8.06 7.86 4.52
CA MET A 79 7.90 7.87 3.06
C MET A 79 8.21 9.25 2.51
N TYR A 80 7.74 10.31 3.16
CA TYR A 80 8.04 11.68 2.79
C TYR A 80 9.55 11.97 2.81
N ARG A 81 10.29 11.54 3.84
CA ARG A 81 11.76 11.68 3.86
C ARG A 81 12.44 10.99 2.68
N LYS A 82 11.95 9.82 2.26
CA LYS A 82 12.45 9.13 1.07
C LYS A 82 12.14 9.91 -0.20
N ARG A 83 10.93 10.45 -0.32
CA ARG A 83 10.54 11.33 -1.43
C ARG A 83 11.39 12.59 -1.49
N LEU A 84 11.68 13.25 -0.36
CA LEU A 84 12.58 14.40 -0.27
C LEU A 84 13.97 14.10 -0.85
N LYS A 85 14.54 12.95 -0.50
CA LYS A 85 15.83 12.52 -1.05
C LYS A 85 15.75 12.32 -2.57
N ALA A 86 14.70 11.65 -3.04
CA ALA A 86 14.48 11.43 -4.47
C ALA A 86 14.25 12.75 -5.23
N TYR A 87 13.49 13.70 -4.69
CA TYR A 87 13.32 15.04 -5.24
C TYR A 87 14.64 15.80 -5.34
N ALA A 88 15.45 15.79 -4.27
CA ALA A 88 16.77 16.42 -4.26
C ALA A 88 17.70 15.81 -5.33
N ASN A 89 17.68 14.48 -5.51
CA ASN A 89 18.42 13.79 -6.57
C ASN A 89 17.99 14.22 -7.98
N GLN A 90 16.74 14.66 -8.15
CA GLN A 90 16.19 15.19 -9.40
C GLN A 90 16.35 16.72 -9.53
N GLY A 91 17.00 17.40 -8.58
CA GLY A 91 17.25 18.84 -8.62
C GLY A 91 16.14 19.72 -8.02
N TYR A 92 15.15 19.13 -7.34
CA TYR A 92 14.12 19.89 -6.64
C TYR A 92 14.62 20.38 -5.28
N SER A 93 14.06 21.50 -4.84
CA SER A 93 14.20 22.01 -3.48
C SER A 93 12.82 22.30 -2.90
N VAL A 94 12.71 22.21 -1.58
CA VAL A 94 11.47 22.56 -0.87
C VAL A 94 11.35 24.08 -0.86
N ASN A 95 10.16 24.59 -1.21
CA ASN A 95 9.90 26.02 -1.14
C ASN A 95 9.95 26.48 0.35
N PRO A 96 10.82 27.44 0.71
CA PRO A 96 11.03 27.86 2.11
C PRO A 96 9.77 28.39 2.79
N ASP A 97 8.84 29.03 2.07
CA ASP A 97 7.56 29.49 2.61
C ASP A 97 6.66 28.33 3.10
N HIS A 98 6.90 27.12 2.61
CA HIS A 98 6.23 25.91 3.07
C HIS A 98 6.95 25.22 4.22
N THR A 99 8.27 25.40 4.37
CA THR A 99 9.07 24.82 5.46
C THR A 99 8.58 25.32 6.82
N GLU A 100 8.33 26.63 6.98
CA GLU A 100 7.83 27.21 8.23
C GLU A 100 6.45 26.66 8.63
N LYS A 101 5.55 26.46 7.66
CA LYS A 101 4.24 25.83 7.89
C LYS A 101 4.37 24.34 8.23
N MET A 102 5.32 23.65 7.64
CA MET A 102 5.61 22.23 7.90
C MET A 102 6.19 21.99 9.29
N ASP A 103 7.08 22.87 9.74
CA ASP A 103 7.67 22.82 11.08
C ASP A 103 6.57 23.06 12.13
N MET A 104 5.67 24.01 11.87
CA MET A 104 4.49 24.25 12.72
C MET A 104 3.51 23.06 12.74
N LEU A 105 3.27 22.40 11.60
CA LEU A 105 2.44 21.19 11.50
C LEU A 105 3.09 19.99 12.21
N SER A 106 4.41 19.84 12.08
CA SER A 106 5.19 18.79 12.73
C SER A 106 5.23 18.99 14.25
N ALA A 107 5.45 20.22 14.73
CA ALA A 107 5.36 20.58 16.14
C ALA A 107 3.95 20.33 16.71
N LYS A 108 2.89 20.62 15.94
CA LYS A 108 1.51 20.33 16.35
C LYS A 108 1.22 18.83 16.41
N ALA A 109 1.76 18.05 15.48
CA ALA A 109 1.63 16.59 15.49
C ALA A 109 2.44 15.94 16.62
N GLU A 110 3.62 16.48 16.93
CA GLU A 110 4.42 16.08 18.09
C GLU A 110 3.74 16.44 19.41
N ALA A 111 3.15 17.63 19.52
CA ALA A 111 2.34 18.01 20.68
C ALA A 111 1.11 17.10 20.85
N LEU A 112 0.43 16.74 19.75
CA LEU A 112 -0.68 15.79 19.77
C LEU A 112 -0.22 14.40 20.25
N ARG A 113 0.93 13.91 19.76
CA ARG A 113 1.55 12.66 20.22
C ARG A 113 1.96 12.74 21.69
N ALA A 114 2.53 13.86 22.13
CA ALA A 114 2.94 14.09 23.51
C ALA A 114 1.73 14.08 24.46
N CYS A 115 0.61 14.71 24.08
CA CYS A 115 -0.64 14.65 24.82
C CYS A 115 -1.21 13.22 24.87
N MET A 116 -1.11 12.46 23.76
CA MET A 116 -1.52 11.06 23.72
C MET A 116 -0.63 10.17 24.60
N THR A 117 0.66 10.48 24.77
CA THR A 117 1.57 9.76 25.68
C THR A 117 1.47 10.20 27.14
N ALA A 118 1.13 11.46 27.40
CA ALA A 118 0.96 11.99 28.76
C ALA A 118 -0.34 11.48 29.41
N ALA A 119 -1.38 11.21 28.61
CA ALA A 119 -2.58 10.51 29.06
C ALA A 119 -2.29 9.09 29.59
N THR A 120 -1.08 8.56 29.33
CA THR A 120 -0.62 7.22 29.73
C THR A 120 0.28 7.23 30.97
N GLN A 121 0.66 8.40 31.51
CA GLN A 121 1.67 8.53 32.59
C GLN A 121 1.12 9.07 33.93
N GLY A 122 -0.18 8.95 34.17
CA GLY A 122 -0.75 9.08 35.53
C GLY A 122 -0.60 7.76 36.28
N GLU A 123 0.58 7.53 36.86
CA GLU A 123 0.99 6.28 37.50
C GLU A 123 0.46 6.13 38.93
N ASP A 124 -0.67 5.42 39.07
CA ASP A 124 -0.99 4.49 40.18
C ASP A 124 -2.19 3.58 39.79
N ALA A 125 -2.37 3.34 38.49
CA ALA A 125 -3.49 2.57 37.91
C ALA A 125 -3.02 1.57 36.83
N ALA A 126 -1.72 1.23 36.82
CA ALA A 126 -1.12 0.36 35.81
C ALA A 126 -1.46 -1.14 35.99
N ASP A 127 -1.80 -1.59 37.20
CA ASP A 127 -2.20 -2.97 37.48
C ASP A 127 -3.73 -3.21 37.44
N ALA A 128 -4.53 -2.14 37.37
CA ALA A 128 -6.01 -2.24 37.38
C ALA A 128 -6.66 -2.06 35.99
N LEU A 129 -5.88 -1.83 34.94
CA LEU A 129 -6.35 -1.65 33.56
C LEU A 129 -5.84 -2.71 32.57
N LEU A 130 -5.08 -3.70 33.06
CA LEU A 130 -4.64 -4.86 32.30
C LEU A 130 -5.76 -5.88 32.01
N ASP A 131 -7.00 -5.64 32.48
CA ASP A 131 -8.11 -6.58 32.28
C ASP A 131 -9.25 -6.06 31.37
N THR A 132 -9.12 -4.87 30.76
CA THR A 132 -10.14 -4.39 29.81
C THR A 132 -9.60 -3.46 28.72
N ARG A 133 -8.75 -3.93 27.77
CA ARG A 133 -8.68 -3.47 26.35
C ARG A 133 -7.89 -4.48 25.50
N SER A 134 -8.53 -5.59 25.12
CA SER A 134 -7.92 -6.70 24.35
C SER A 134 -7.61 -6.40 22.87
N ASP A 135 -7.98 -5.26 22.31
CA ASP A 135 -8.07 -5.10 20.85
C ASP A 135 -7.00 -4.16 20.27
N GLY A 136 -5.76 -4.26 20.77
CA GLY A 136 -4.64 -3.43 20.32
C GLY A 136 -4.34 -3.56 18.81
N LEU A 137 -4.73 -2.53 18.04
CA LEU A 137 -4.06 -1.81 16.94
C LEU A 137 -5.12 -0.95 16.23
N PHE A 138 -4.91 0.37 16.16
CA PHE A 138 -5.86 1.34 15.61
C PHE A 138 -6.42 0.93 14.23
N GLU A 139 -7.75 1.01 14.11
CA GLU A 139 -8.51 0.84 12.88
C GLU A 139 -8.19 2.00 11.91
N GLY A 140 -7.75 1.70 10.68
CA GLY A 140 -7.29 2.72 9.73
C GLY A 140 -5.77 2.99 9.76
N SER A 141 -4.97 2.07 10.29
CA SER A 141 -3.51 2.24 10.41
C SER A 141 -2.78 1.88 9.13
N ILE A 142 -1.66 2.57 8.89
CA ILE A 142 -0.67 2.13 7.91
C ILE A 142 0.27 1.15 8.59
N VAL A 143 0.41 -0.03 8.01
CA VAL A 143 1.29 -1.12 8.45
C VAL A 143 2.55 -1.14 7.61
N ALA A 144 3.71 -1.32 8.26
CA ALA A 144 5.01 -1.33 7.61
C ALA A 144 5.59 -2.75 7.54
N ALA A 145 6.53 -2.98 6.64
CA ALA A 145 7.20 -4.28 6.50
C ALA A 145 7.89 -4.80 7.78
N THR A 146 8.23 -3.93 8.74
CA THR A 146 8.88 -4.35 10.00
C THR A 146 7.91 -5.00 10.99
N ASN A 147 6.62 -4.66 10.96
CA ASN A 147 5.63 -5.15 11.91
C ASN A 147 4.44 -5.88 11.26
N TYR A 148 4.38 -5.95 9.93
CA TYR A 148 3.24 -6.54 9.23
C TYR A 148 2.95 -7.99 9.62
N ALA A 149 3.99 -8.82 9.78
CA ALA A 149 3.81 -10.26 9.97
C ALA A 149 3.08 -10.58 11.28
N GLU A 150 3.41 -9.86 12.36
CA GLU A 150 2.75 -10.02 13.66
C GLU A 150 1.29 -9.58 13.59
N ILE A 151 1.04 -8.42 12.99
CA ILE A 151 -0.31 -7.84 12.87
C ILE A 151 -1.18 -8.71 11.97
N LEU A 152 -0.65 -9.16 10.83
CA LEU A 152 -1.35 -10.03 9.89
C LEU A 152 -1.69 -11.37 10.54
N ARG A 153 -0.77 -11.99 11.27
CA ARG A 153 -1.06 -13.23 12.02
C ARG A 153 -2.18 -13.02 13.04
N LYS A 154 -2.15 -11.92 13.79
CA LYS A 154 -3.20 -11.60 14.77
C LYS A 154 -4.56 -11.45 14.10
N ASP A 155 -4.61 -10.77 12.96
CA ASP A 155 -5.85 -10.58 12.21
C ASP A 155 -6.38 -11.90 11.62
N ILE A 156 -5.52 -12.73 11.03
CA ILE A 156 -5.91 -14.06 10.52
C ILE A 156 -6.35 -14.96 11.67
N ALA A 157 -5.66 -14.93 12.81
CA ALA A 157 -6.04 -15.70 14.00
C ALA A 157 -7.44 -15.31 14.50
N GLY A 158 -7.78 -14.02 14.44
CA GLY A 158 -9.09 -13.46 14.78
C GLY A 158 -10.19 -13.65 13.72
N CYS A 159 -9.84 -14.12 12.51
CA CYS A 159 -10.80 -14.38 11.44
C CYS A 159 -11.78 -15.50 11.81
N ALA A 160 -13.08 -15.23 11.67
CA ALA A 160 -14.14 -16.14 12.08
C ALA A 160 -14.85 -16.86 10.92
N ARG A 161 -15.01 -16.20 9.76
CA ARG A 161 -15.89 -16.63 8.67
C ARG A 161 -15.14 -16.78 7.35
N SER A 162 -14.45 -15.74 6.89
CA SER A 162 -13.91 -15.67 5.54
C SER A 162 -12.57 -14.95 5.48
N LEU A 163 -11.64 -15.52 4.72
CA LEU A 163 -10.37 -14.91 4.37
C LEU A 163 -10.19 -14.97 2.86
N ILE A 164 -10.03 -13.80 2.24
CA ILE A 164 -9.60 -13.67 0.85
C ILE A 164 -8.20 -13.07 0.86
N ILE A 165 -7.24 -13.70 0.18
CA ILE A 165 -5.91 -13.11 -0.08
C ILE A 165 -5.68 -13.06 -1.58
N SER A 166 -5.44 -11.87 -2.12
CA SER A 166 -4.91 -11.66 -3.46
C SER A 166 -3.41 -11.37 -3.35
N ALA A 167 -2.59 -12.20 -3.97
CA ALA A 167 -1.14 -12.13 -3.88
C ALA A 167 -0.49 -12.01 -5.26
N GLU A 168 0.23 -10.92 -5.49
CA GLU A 168 1.04 -10.75 -6.70
C GLU A 168 2.28 -11.66 -6.65
N TYR A 169 2.82 -11.84 -5.45
CA TYR A 169 4.01 -12.65 -5.21
C TYR A 169 3.77 -13.64 -4.06
N VAL A 170 4.17 -14.89 -4.29
CA VAL A 170 4.13 -15.94 -3.26
C VAL A 170 5.51 -16.55 -3.09
N SER A 171 6.00 -16.55 -1.85
CA SER A 171 7.29 -17.13 -1.45
C SER A 171 7.09 -18.22 -0.41
N GLN A 172 8.07 -19.12 -0.26
CA GLN A 172 8.03 -20.12 0.82
C GLN A 172 8.09 -19.47 2.20
N GLN A 173 8.87 -18.40 2.34
CA GLN A 173 9.07 -17.71 3.61
C GLN A 173 7.79 -16.96 4.03
N GLY A 174 7.12 -16.30 3.08
CA GLY A 174 5.86 -15.60 3.32
C GLY A 174 4.76 -16.57 3.77
N LEU A 175 4.64 -17.74 3.12
CA LEU A 175 3.71 -18.79 3.56
C LEU A 175 4.06 -19.32 4.95
N SER A 176 5.33 -19.67 5.19
CA SER A 176 5.76 -20.14 6.52
C SER A 176 5.50 -19.14 7.64
N ALA A 177 5.33 -17.85 7.33
CA ALA A 177 5.02 -16.84 8.34
C ALA A 177 3.57 -16.87 8.86
N ILE A 178 2.66 -17.54 8.14
CA ILE A 178 1.21 -17.58 8.45
C ILE A 178 0.59 -18.99 8.35
N ASP A 179 1.37 -20.03 8.05
CA ASP A 179 0.90 -21.40 7.82
C ASP A 179 0.06 -21.93 8.99
N ASP A 180 0.51 -21.71 10.23
CA ASP A 180 -0.17 -22.16 11.44
C ASP A 180 -1.53 -21.46 11.59
N GLU A 181 -1.61 -20.17 11.29
CA GLU A 181 -2.86 -19.42 11.34
C GLU A 181 -3.84 -19.88 10.25
N LEU A 182 -3.36 -20.17 9.04
CA LEU A 182 -4.19 -20.71 7.96
C LEU A 182 -4.71 -22.12 8.29
N LEU A 183 -3.87 -22.99 8.88
CA LEU A 183 -4.27 -24.32 9.34
C LEU A 183 -5.37 -24.23 10.39
N ARG A 184 -5.18 -23.40 11.44
CA ARG A 184 -6.21 -23.18 12.46
C ARG A 184 -7.51 -22.63 11.88
N LEU A 185 -7.41 -21.72 10.90
CA LEU A 185 -8.58 -21.14 10.25
C LEU A 185 -9.34 -22.19 9.42
N ALA A 186 -8.62 -23.06 8.71
CA ALA A 186 -9.19 -24.18 7.96
C ALA A 186 -9.84 -25.23 8.88
N ASP A 187 -9.24 -25.53 10.04
CA ASP A 187 -9.80 -26.42 11.05
C ASP A 187 -11.15 -25.90 11.59
N ARG A 188 -11.28 -24.57 11.73
CA ARG A 188 -12.54 -23.89 12.07
C ARG A 188 -13.56 -23.85 10.93
N LYS A 189 -13.26 -24.46 9.78
CA LYS A 189 -14.11 -24.49 8.58
C LYS A 189 -14.42 -23.10 8.01
N ALA A 190 -13.58 -22.11 8.27
CA ALA A 190 -13.70 -20.82 7.62
C ALA A 190 -13.36 -20.95 6.13
N LEU A 191 -13.98 -20.11 5.30
CA LEU A 191 -13.75 -20.07 3.87
C LEU A 191 -12.45 -19.32 3.59
N ILE A 192 -11.45 -20.01 3.04
CA ILE A 192 -10.15 -19.40 2.69
C ILE A 192 -9.99 -19.44 1.16
N GLU A 193 -10.08 -18.28 0.51
CA GLU A 193 -9.84 -18.12 -0.92
C GLU A 193 -8.52 -17.37 -1.16
N VAL A 194 -7.65 -17.94 -1.98
CA VAL A 194 -6.36 -17.33 -2.33
C VAL A 194 -6.25 -17.18 -3.84
N TYR A 195 -6.00 -15.96 -4.30
CA TYR A 195 -5.77 -15.62 -5.70
C TYR A 195 -4.27 -15.36 -5.89
N VAL A 196 -3.64 -16.18 -6.73
CA VAL A 196 -2.20 -16.12 -6.96
C VAL A 196 -1.92 -15.68 -8.39
N ARG A 197 -1.07 -14.66 -8.56
CA ARG A 197 -0.63 -14.27 -9.90
C ARG A 197 0.22 -15.37 -10.54
N LEU A 198 -0.18 -15.82 -11.73
CA LEU A 198 0.59 -16.74 -12.56
C LEU A 198 0.40 -16.38 -14.03
N PRO A 199 1.28 -15.54 -14.61
CA PRO A 199 1.17 -15.15 -16.02
C PRO A 199 1.35 -16.34 -16.95
N ALA A 200 0.63 -16.37 -18.07
CA ALA A 200 0.81 -17.39 -19.11
C ALA A 200 2.27 -17.44 -19.62
N THR A 201 2.92 -16.29 -19.67
CA THR A 201 4.30 -16.08 -20.12
C THR A 201 5.37 -16.43 -19.09
N ALA A 202 4.98 -16.90 -17.89
CA ALA A 202 5.93 -17.24 -16.83
C ALA A 202 6.91 -18.34 -17.27
N ALA A 203 8.22 -18.10 -17.04
CA ALA A 203 9.26 -19.09 -17.27
C ALA A 203 9.00 -20.37 -16.46
N VAL A 204 9.41 -21.53 -17.01
CA VAL A 204 9.15 -22.86 -16.43
C VAL A 204 9.57 -22.93 -14.96
N ALA A 205 10.79 -22.48 -14.62
CA ALA A 205 11.28 -22.49 -13.23
C ALA A 205 10.40 -21.66 -12.28
N THR A 206 9.94 -20.48 -12.74
CA THR A 206 9.05 -19.61 -11.96
C THR A 206 7.69 -20.27 -11.77
N ARG A 207 7.13 -20.86 -12.83
CA ARG A 207 5.86 -21.59 -12.79
C ARG A 207 5.93 -22.75 -11.80
N THR A 208 6.97 -23.58 -11.86
CA THR A 208 7.17 -24.70 -10.91
C THR A 208 7.24 -24.22 -9.46
N ARG A 209 7.94 -23.10 -9.20
CA ARG A 209 8.02 -22.53 -7.84
C ARG A 209 6.66 -22.05 -7.33
N ILE A 210 5.89 -21.37 -8.18
CA ILE A 210 4.55 -20.88 -7.85
C ILE A 210 3.59 -22.06 -7.63
N GLU A 211 3.60 -23.06 -8.51
CA GLU A 211 2.78 -24.27 -8.39
C GLU A 211 3.07 -25.04 -7.10
N ARG A 212 4.33 -25.13 -6.68
CA ARG A 212 4.69 -25.73 -5.37
C ARG A 212 4.01 -24.99 -4.21
N ASN A 213 4.01 -23.66 -4.23
CA ASN A 213 3.37 -22.85 -3.20
C ASN A 213 1.84 -22.96 -3.26
N ILE A 214 1.25 -23.01 -4.45
CA ILE A 214 -0.19 -23.26 -4.65
C ILE A 214 -0.59 -24.62 -4.06
N ASN A 215 0.21 -25.66 -4.29
CA ASN A 215 -0.06 -27.00 -3.74
C ASN A 215 0.03 -27.02 -2.22
N ARG A 216 0.97 -26.27 -1.60
CA ARG A 216 1.04 -26.09 -0.14
C ARG A 216 -0.23 -25.44 0.41
N LEU A 217 -0.70 -24.35 -0.21
CA LEU A 217 -1.94 -23.68 0.18
C LEU A 217 -3.16 -24.59 0.06
N ARG A 218 -3.27 -25.36 -1.03
CA ARG A 218 -4.35 -26.34 -1.23
C ARG A 218 -4.30 -27.45 -0.19
N ALA A 219 -3.11 -27.93 0.18
CA ALA A 219 -2.94 -28.95 1.21
C ALA A 219 -3.40 -28.48 2.61
N ILE A 220 -3.28 -27.17 2.90
CA ILE A 220 -3.82 -26.55 4.12
C ILE A 220 -5.38 -26.49 4.10
N GLY A 221 -5.99 -26.55 2.92
CA GLY A 221 -7.44 -26.43 2.74
C GLY A 221 -7.89 -25.12 2.09
N CYS A 222 -6.96 -24.32 1.56
CA CYS A 222 -7.30 -23.09 0.84
C CYS A 222 -7.85 -23.41 -0.56
N ILE A 223 -8.87 -22.66 -0.97
CA ILE A 223 -9.34 -22.63 -2.36
C ILE A 223 -8.42 -21.68 -3.13
N VAL A 224 -7.58 -22.24 -4.00
CA VAL A 224 -6.57 -21.45 -4.72
C VAL A 224 -6.91 -21.30 -6.21
N ARG A 225 -7.00 -20.05 -6.67
CA ARG A 225 -7.22 -19.65 -8.07
C ARG A 225 -6.01 -18.91 -8.62
N THR A 226 -5.68 -19.13 -9.89
CA THR A 226 -4.61 -18.41 -10.58
C THR A 226 -5.18 -17.29 -11.44
N VAL A 227 -4.51 -16.14 -11.49
CA VAL A 227 -4.89 -14.98 -12.29
C VAL A 227 -3.69 -14.41 -13.06
N GLU A 228 -3.92 -13.82 -14.23
CA GLU A 228 -2.84 -13.25 -15.06
C GLU A 228 -2.18 -12.04 -14.37
N SER A 229 -3.00 -11.23 -13.69
CA SER A 229 -2.57 -10.07 -12.90
C SER A 229 -3.54 -9.79 -11.75
N CYS A 230 -3.01 -9.32 -10.62
CA CYS A 230 -3.77 -8.85 -9.47
C CYS A 230 -2.91 -7.88 -8.63
N SER A 231 -3.55 -7.20 -7.68
CA SER A 231 -2.89 -6.37 -6.66
C SER A 231 -2.80 -7.14 -5.34
N ASP A 232 -1.85 -6.78 -4.49
CA ASP A 232 -1.72 -7.34 -3.15
C ASP A 232 -2.78 -6.75 -2.19
N PHE A 233 -3.66 -7.62 -1.69
CA PHE A 233 -4.62 -7.28 -0.65
C PHE A 233 -5.14 -8.51 0.09
N ALA A 234 -5.72 -8.30 1.26
CA ALA A 234 -6.52 -9.31 1.97
C ALA A 234 -7.82 -8.71 2.49
N ILE A 235 -8.84 -9.55 2.57
CA ILE A 235 -10.15 -9.23 3.14
C ILE A 235 -10.44 -10.29 4.19
N ILE A 236 -10.71 -9.83 5.41
CA ILE A 236 -11.01 -10.68 6.57
C ILE A 236 -12.44 -10.36 7.02
N ASP A 237 -13.27 -11.41 7.10
CA ASP A 237 -14.66 -11.38 7.52
C ASP A 237 -15.51 -10.31 6.80
N ASP A 238 -15.23 -10.10 5.52
CA ASP A 238 -15.89 -9.13 4.63
C ASP A 238 -15.78 -7.67 5.11
N GLY A 239 -14.87 -7.36 6.03
CA GLY A 239 -14.83 -6.06 6.69
C GLY A 239 -13.43 -5.48 6.84
N LEU A 240 -12.48 -6.27 7.36
CA LEU A 240 -11.11 -5.80 7.58
C LEU A 240 -10.26 -6.02 6.34
N ILE A 241 -9.72 -4.93 5.81
CA ILE A 241 -8.99 -4.90 4.54
C ILE A 241 -7.54 -4.56 4.79
N TRP A 242 -6.67 -5.35 4.17
CA TRP A 242 -5.27 -5.04 3.93
C TRP A 242 -5.10 -4.67 2.47
N PHE A 243 -4.55 -3.51 2.13
CA PHE A 243 -4.33 -3.10 0.74
C PHE A 243 -3.06 -2.29 0.60
N GLY A 244 -2.16 -2.65 -0.32
CA GLY A 244 -0.98 -1.83 -0.59
C GLY A 244 0.18 -2.61 -1.19
N GLY A 245 1.39 -2.12 -0.94
CA GLY A 245 2.62 -2.66 -1.52
C GLY A 245 3.26 -3.79 -0.71
N ILE A 246 2.72 -4.19 0.44
CA ILE A 246 3.24 -5.36 1.17
C ILE A 246 2.77 -6.63 0.46
N PRO A 247 3.69 -7.47 -0.05
CA PRO A 247 3.32 -8.77 -0.60
C PRO A 247 2.98 -9.72 0.56
N LEU A 248 1.69 -9.88 0.86
CA LEU A 248 1.21 -10.58 2.06
C LEU A 248 1.67 -12.04 2.16
N LEU A 249 1.89 -12.71 1.02
CA LEU A 249 2.43 -14.07 0.92
C LEU A 249 3.86 -14.13 0.38
N GLY A 250 4.49 -12.97 0.21
CA GLY A 250 5.80 -12.83 -0.43
C GLY A 250 6.90 -12.43 0.55
N ASN A 251 7.87 -11.68 0.04
CA ASN A 251 9.00 -11.16 0.82
C ASN A 251 8.97 -9.64 0.76
N PRO A 252 8.43 -8.97 1.78
CA PRO A 252 8.38 -7.52 1.82
C PRO A 252 9.77 -6.89 1.87
N ARG A 253 9.92 -5.76 1.22
CA ARG A 253 11.07 -4.87 1.33
C ARG A 253 10.90 -3.96 2.52
N SER A 254 12.01 -3.43 3.05
CA SER A 254 11.99 -2.55 4.23
C SER A 254 11.18 -1.26 4.04
N ASP A 255 10.85 -0.90 2.81
CA ASP A 255 10.07 0.26 2.43
C ASP A 255 8.61 -0.03 2.04
N ASP A 256 8.18 -1.29 2.07
CA ASP A 256 6.81 -1.68 1.73
C ASP A 256 5.83 -1.30 2.85
N CYS A 257 4.60 -0.98 2.43
CA CYS A 257 3.51 -0.60 3.33
C CYS A 257 2.13 -1.03 2.84
N ALA A 258 1.23 -1.28 3.78
CA ALA A 258 -0.17 -1.57 3.51
C ALA A 258 -1.09 -0.72 4.38
N LEU A 259 -2.24 -0.34 3.82
CA LEU A 259 -3.36 0.21 4.56
C LEU A 259 -4.12 -0.95 5.22
N ARG A 260 -4.45 -0.78 6.50
CA ARG A 260 -5.28 -1.70 7.29
C ARG A 260 -6.50 -0.95 7.84
N PHE A 261 -7.67 -1.19 7.28
CA PHE A 261 -8.90 -0.44 7.61
C PHE A 261 -10.14 -1.32 7.49
N LYS A 262 -11.27 -0.87 8.04
CA LYS A 262 -12.56 -1.56 7.87
C LYS A 262 -13.48 -0.81 6.92
N ASP A 263 -13.92 -1.49 5.87
CA ASP A 263 -14.95 -0.99 4.96
C ASP A 263 -15.54 -2.16 4.15
N THR A 264 -16.73 -2.61 4.50
CA THR A 264 -17.38 -3.74 3.82
C THR A 264 -17.64 -3.47 2.33
N LYS A 265 -17.99 -2.24 1.97
CA LYS A 265 -18.29 -1.89 0.58
C LYS A 265 -17.04 -1.95 -0.30
N ILE A 266 -15.90 -1.48 0.21
CA ILE A 266 -14.62 -1.62 -0.49
C ILE A 266 -14.23 -3.11 -0.59
N GLY A 267 -14.46 -3.89 0.47
CA GLY A 267 -14.20 -5.34 0.49
C GLY A 267 -14.98 -6.07 -0.60
N GLU A 268 -16.28 -5.83 -0.68
CA GLU A 268 -17.16 -6.38 -1.73
C GLU A 268 -16.66 -6.01 -3.14
N ASN A 269 -16.35 -4.73 -3.37
CA ASN A 269 -15.85 -4.27 -4.67
C ASN A 269 -14.53 -4.96 -5.08
N LEU A 270 -13.61 -5.16 -4.12
CA LEU A 270 -12.35 -5.87 -4.35
C LEU A 270 -12.59 -7.35 -4.68
N ALA A 271 -13.45 -8.02 -3.92
CA ALA A 271 -13.80 -9.43 -4.14
C ALA A 271 -14.49 -9.64 -5.50
N ASP A 272 -15.45 -8.78 -5.88
CA ASP A 272 -16.11 -8.83 -7.17
C ASP A 272 -15.16 -8.51 -8.33
N GLY A 273 -14.19 -7.63 -8.11
CA GLY A 273 -13.09 -7.35 -9.02
C GLY A 273 -12.27 -8.59 -9.36
N LEU A 274 -11.99 -9.46 -8.38
CA LEU A 274 -11.28 -10.72 -8.58
C LEU A 274 -12.11 -11.73 -9.37
N LYS A 275 -13.38 -11.91 -8.97
CA LYS A 275 -14.29 -12.88 -9.60
C LYS A 275 -14.41 -12.64 -11.11
N ARG A 276 -14.60 -11.37 -11.51
CA ARG A 276 -14.67 -10.95 -12.93
C ARG A 276 -13.39 -11.20 -13.74
N ARG A 277 -12.23 -11.28 -13.09
CA ARG A 277 -10.93 -11.52 -13.75
C ARG A 277 -10.54 -13.00 -13.78
N SER A 278 -11.24 -13.82 -12.99
CA SER A 278 -11.01 -15.28 -12.89
C SER A 278 -11.98 -16.11 -13.72
N SER A 279 -13.03 -15.48 -14.27
CA SER A 279 -13.99 -16.03 -15.23
C SER A 279 -13.54 -15.80 -16.67
#